data_AF-A0A091CC26-F1
#
_entry.id   AF-A0A091CC26-F1
#
_cell.length_a   1.000
_cell.length_b   1.000
_cell.length_c   1.000
_cell.angle_alpha   90.00
_cell.angle_beta   90.00
_cell.angle_gamma   90.00
#
_symmetry.space_group_name_H-M   'P 1'
#
loop_
_entity.id
_entity.type
_entity.pdbx_description
1 polymer ?
#
loop_
_entity_poly.entity_id
_entity_poly.type
_entity_poly.pdbx_seq_one_letter_code
_entity_poly.pdbx_strand_id
1 'polypeptide(L)'
;MVALFTALTVIGTMIKIPLPTGAFVHLGNAVLLLSVLLLGYVKGSLAGGLGFAIFDILNGYAAEAPYFIVESFIVGAVAYGLFLVYRKNPTRIW
;
A
#
# COMPACT_ATOMS: atom_id res chain seq x y z
N MET A 1 15.27 -2.49 1.68
CA MET A 1 13.87 -2.98 1.81
C MET A 1 12.84 -2.03 1.20
N VAL A 2 12.90 -0.70 1.38
CA VAL A 2 11.93 0.24 0.76
C VAL A 2 11.79 0.01 -0.75
N ALA A 3 12.89 0.02 -1.50
CA ALA A 3 12.87 -0.24 -2.95
C ALA A 3 12.29 -1.61 -3.34
N LEU A 4 12.48 -2.64 -2.51
CA LEU A 4 11.88 -3.97 -2.74
C LEU A 4 10.36 -3.91 -2.61
N PHE A 5 9.85 -3.30 -1.53
CA PHE A 5 8.39 -3.15 -1.35
C PHE A 5 7.77 -2.23 -2.40
N THR A 6 8.49 -1.19 -2.85
CA THR A 6 8.08 -0.38 -3.99
C THR A 6 7.94 -1.23 -5.25
N ALA A 7 8.96 -2.02 -5.60
CA ALA A 7 8.91 -2.92 -6.76
C ALA A 7 7.77 -3.96 -6.65
N LEU A 8 7.57 -4.54 -5.47
CA LEU A 8 6.47 -5.47 -5.21
C LEU A 8 5.10 -4.79 -5.33
N THR A 9 4.98 -3.53 -4.90
CA THR A 9 3.72 -2.78 -5.03
C THR A 9 3.41 -2.48 -6.49
N VAL A 10 4.42 -2.13 -7.30
CA VAL A 10 4.27 -1.98 -8.76
C VAL A 10 3.79 -3.30 -9.39
N ILE A 11 4.52 -4.40 -9.17
CA ILE A 11 4.21 -5.70 -9.76
C ILE A 11 2.84 -6.20 -9.29
N GLY A 12 2.52 -6.05 -8.01
CA GLY A 12 1.23 -6.40 -7.46
C GLY A 12 0.09 -5.63 -8.14
N THR A 13 0.27 -4.33 -8.36
CA THR A 13 -0.75 -3.50 -9.03
C THR A 13 -0.91 -3.82 -10.52
N MET A 14 0.15 -4.32 -11.18
CA MET A 14 0.09 -4.80 -12.56
C MET A 14 -0.77 -6.06 -12.73
N ILE A 15 -0.98 -6.85 -11.67
CA ILE A 15 -1.86 -8.02 -11.70
C ILE A 15 -3.30 -7.51 -11.60
N LYS A 16 -3.89 -7.21 -12.76
CA LYS A 16 -5.25 -6.67 -12.87
C LYS A 16 -6.27 -7.81 -12.81
N ILE A 17 -6.97 -7.92 -11.69
CA ILE A 17 -8.15 -8.80 -11.58
C ILE A 17 -9.38 -7.94 -11.92
N PRO A 18 -10.05 -8.17 -13.07
CA PRO A 18 -11.16 -7.33 -13.51
C PRO A 18 -12.39 -7.52 -12.63
N LEU A 19 -13.11 -6.42 -12.36
CA LEU A 19 -14.42 -6.43 -11.73
C LEU A 19 -15.53 -6.15 -12.78
N PRO A 20 -16.78 -6.57 -12.51
CA PRO A 20 -17.93 -6.29 -13.38
C PRO A 20 -18.20 -4.79 -13.61
N THR A 21 -17.63 -3.92 -12.78
CA THR A 21 -17.79 -2.46 -12.82
C THR A 21 -16.84 -1.77 -13.80
N GLY A 22 -15.91 -2.50 -14.44
CA GLY A 22 -14.85 -1.93 -15.26
C GLY A 22 -13.61 -1.47 -14.48
N ALA A 23 -13.66 -1.55 -13.14
CA ALA A 23 -12.50 -1.38 -12.29
C ALA A 23 -11.70 -2.69 -12.16
N PHE A 24 -10.55 -2.64 -11.48
CA PHE A 24 -9.75 -3.82 -11.15
C PHE A 24 -9.30 -3.80 -9.69
N VAL A 25 -9.04 -4.98 -9.13
CA VAL A 25 -8.48 -5.10 -7.78
C VAL A 25 -7.03 -4.62 -7.80
N HIS A 26 -6.70 -3.66 -6.92
CA HIS A 26 -5.33 -3.22 -6.69
C HIS A 26 -4.64 -4.15 -5.67
N LEU A 27 -4.04 -5.24 -6.14
CA LEU A 27 -3.30 -6.16 -5.26
C LEU A 27 -2.09 -5.50 -4.58
N GLY A 28 -1.59 -4.38 -5.12
CA GLY A 28 -0.59 -3.55 -4.46
C GLY A 28 -1.02 -3.03 -3.08
N ASN A 29 -2.31 -2.92 -2.78
CA ASN A 29 -2.81 -2.46 -1.48
C ASN A 29 -2.40 -3.40 -0.34
N ALA A 30 -2.38 -4.72 -0.60
CA ALA A 30 -1.89 -5.69 0.36
C ALA A 30 -0.38 -5.51 0.64
N VAL A 31 0.40 -5.22 -0.41
CA VAL A 31 1.83 -4.95 -0.30
C VAL A 31 2.10 -3.65 0.46
N LEU A 32 1.31 -2.61 0.21
CA LEU A 32 1.35 -1.36 0.97
C LEU A 32 1.16 -1.64 2.47
N LEU A 33 0.11 -2.36 2.86
CA LEU A 33 -0.14 -2.67 4.27
C LEU A 33 1.01 -3.48 4.89
N LEU A 34 1.51 -4.50 4.18
CA LEU A 34 2.67 -5.27 4.64
C LEU A 34 3.91 -4.40 4.82
N SER A 35 4.16 -3.46 3.89
CA SER A 35 5.30 -2.55 3.98
C SER A 35 5.20 -1.63 5.19
N VAL A 36 4.00 -1.15 5.54
CA VAL A 36 3.75 -0.31 6.73
C VAL A 36 3.94 -1.11 8.01
N LEU A 37 3.43 -2.34 8.07
CA LEU A 37 3.56 -3.20 9.25
C LEU A 37 5.00 -3.66 9.49
N LEU A 38 5.79 -3.86 8.43
CA LEU A 38 7.17 -4.37 8.53
C LEU A 38 8.24 -3.26 8.58
N LEU A 39 8.07 -2.16 7.86
CA LEU A 39 9.04 -1.05 7.80
C LEU A 39 8.67 0.14 8.69
N GLY A 40 7.48 0.11 9.28
CA GLY A 40 6.89 1.22 10.03
C GLY A 40 6.22 2.25 9.14
N TYR A 41 5.50 3.18 9.78
CA TYR A 41 4.63 4.14 9.11
C TYR A 41 5.28 4.90 7.95
N VAL A 42 6.34 5.68 8.21
CA VAL A 42 6.91 6.58 7.19
C VAL A 42 7.54 5.80 6.03
N LYS A 43 8.38 4.80 6.33
CA LYS A 43 9.11 4.04 5.31
C LYS A 43 8.18 3.11 4.52
N GLY A 44 7.19 2.51 5.16
CA GLY A 44 6.21 1.67 4.49
C GLY A 44 5.25 2.47 3.62
N SER A 45 4.71 3.58 4.13
CA SER A 45 3.82 4.44 3.34
C SER A 45 4.54 5.02 2.12
N LEU A 46 5.82 5.41 2.26
CA LEU A 46 6.66 5.80 1.12
C LEU A 46 6.88 4.63 0.15
N ALA A 47 7.17 3.43 0.64
CA ALA A 47 7.42 2.28 -0.22
C ALA A 47 6.20 1.94 -1.08
N GLY A 48 5.00 1.86 -0.47
CA GLY A 48 3.76 1.59 -1.18
C GLY A 48 3.33 2.74 -2.09
N GLY A 49 3.34 3.97 -1.59
CA GLY A 49 2.94 5.15 -2.36
C GLY A 49 3.80 5.42 -3.58
N LEU A 50 5.13 5.26 -3.48
CA LEU A 50 6.01 5.32 -4.65
C LEU A 50 5.71 4.18 -5.64
N GLY A 51 5.31 3.01 -5.14
CA GLY A 51 4.97 1.88 -5.99
C GLY A 51 3.72 2.14 -6.83
N PHE A 52 2.68 2.73 -6.23
CA PHE A 52 1.50 3.17 -6.96
C PHE A 52 1.80 4.29 -7.94
N ALA A 53 2.52 5.33 -7.51
CA ALA A 53 2.88 6.45 -8.39
C ALA A 53 3.67 5.99 -9.62
N ILE A 54 4.61 5.03 -9.46
CA ILE A 54 5.34 4.43 -10.58
C ILE A 54 4.38 3.64 -11.48
N PHE A 55 3.50 2.82 -10.92
CA PHE A 55 2.50 2.08 -11.69
C PHE A 55 1.62 3.02 -12.53
N ASP A 56 1.12 4.10 -11.93
CA ASP A 56 0.23 5.07 -12.56
C ASP A 56 0.90 5.77 -13.74
N ILE A 57 2.14 6.23 -13.55
CA ILE A 57 2.93 6.86 -14.62
C ILE A 57 3.14 5.88 -15.79
N LEU A 58 3.43 4.60 -15.50
CA LEU A 58 3.69 3.59 -16.53
C LEU A 58 2.42 3.12 -17.27
N ASN A 59 1.24 3.25 -16.67
CA ASN A 59 -0.02 2.75 -17.23
C ASN A 59 -0.95 3.85 -17.76
N GLY A 60 -0.50 5.11 -17.82
CA GLY A 60 -1.29 6.23 -18.36
C GLY A 60 -2.24 6.89 -17.34
N TYR A 61 -2.10 6.60 -16.05
CA TYR A 61 -2.87 7.18 -14.95
C TYR A 61 -2.10 8.26 -14.19
N ALA A 62 -1.13 8.94 -14.82
CA ALA A 62 -0.22 9.87 -14.14
C ALA A 62 -0.91 10.98 -13.32
N ALA A 63 -2.14 11.37 -13.67
CA ALA A 63 -2.94 12.32 -12.91
C ALA A 63 -3.35 11.80 -11.51
N GLU A 64 -3.47 10.47 -11.34
CA GLU A 64 -3.85 9.82 -10.09
C GLU A 64 -2.63 9.58 -9.17
N ALA A 65 -1.41 9.66 -9.68
CA ALA A 65 -0.20 9.38 -8.91
C ALA A 65 -0.08 10.19 -7.60
N PRO A 66 -0.39 11.52 -7.56
CA PRO A 66 -0.36 12.28 -6.32
C PRO A 66 -1.42 11.81 -5.31
N TYR A 67 -2.59 11.37 -5.80
CA TYR A 67 -3.66 10.85 -4.96
C TYR A 67 -3.20 9.59 -4.21
N PHE A 68 -2.60 8.62 -4.91
CA PHE A 68 -2.13 7.39 -4.27
C PHE A 68 -0.97 7.60 -3.30
N ILE A 69 -0.11 8.61 -3.51
CA ILE A 69 0.91 8.98 -2.52
C ILE A 69 0.24 9.44 -1.23
N VAL A 70 -0.75 10.33 -1.31
CA VAL A 70 -1.46 10.84 -0.13
C VAL A 70 -2.26 9.73 0.54
N GLU A 71 -3.00 8.93 -0.23
CA GLU A 71 -3.74 7.76 0.25
C GLU A 71 -2.84 6.82 1.04
N SER A 72 -1.64 6.53 0.53
CA SER A 72 -0.69 5.63 1.15
C SER A 72 -0.28 6.07 2.56
N PHE A 73 -0.13 7.36 2.79
CA PHE A 73 0.12 7.92 4.12
C PHE A 73 -1.13 7.87 5.02
N ILE A 74 -2.32 8.12 4.48
CA ILE A 74 -3.56 8.03 5.27
C ILE A 74 -3.80 6.59 5.72
N VAL A 75 -3.80 5.64 4.78
CA VAL A 75 -3.99 4.21 5.06
C VAL A 75 -2.87 3.70 5.96
N GLY A 76 -1.62 4.09 5.70
CA GLY A 76 -0.49 3.74 6.54
C GLY A 76 -0.60 4.28 7.97
N ALA A 77 -1.11 5.50 8.16
CA ALA A 77 -1.31 6.09 9.48
C ALA A 77 -2.38 5.32 10.27
N VAL A 78 -3.49 4.98 9.63
CA VAL A 78 -4.56 4.19 10.25
C VAL A 78 -4.06 2.79 10.58
N ALA A 79 -3.43 2.09 9.64
CA ALA A 79 -2.93 0.73 9.84
C ALA A 79 -1.87 0.66 10.95
N TYR A 80 -0.90 1.57 10.94
CA TYR A 80 0.14 1.62 11.96
C TYR A 80 -0.42 2.07 13.32
N GLY A 81 -1.35 3.03 13.34
CA GLY A 81 -2.04 3.47 14.55
C GLY A 81 -2.83 2.34 15.20
N LEU A 82 -3.64 1.61 14.44
CA LEU A 82 -4.35 0.42 14.92
C LEU A 82 -3.37 -0.63 15.42
N PHE A 83 -2.29 -0.90 14.69
CA PHE A 83 -1.26 -1.83 15.13
C PHE A 83 -0.69 -1.46 16.49
N LEU A 84 -0.40 -0.18 16.74
CA LEU A 84 0.09 0.30 18.04
C LEU A 84 -0.95 0.17 19.16
N VAL A 85 -2.23 0.43 18.86
CA VAL A 85 -3.34 0.29 19.83
C VAL A 85 -3.53 -1.18 20.22
N TYR A 86 -3.58 -2.08 19.24
CA TYR A 86 -3.77 -3.52 19.47
C TYR A 86 -2.54 -4.21 20.05
N ARG A 87 -1.32 -3.69 19.84
CA ARG A 87 -0.10 -4.24 20.47
C ARG A 87 -0.15 -4.23 22.00
N LYS A 88 -1.00 -3.39 22.62
CA LYS A 88 -1.20 -3.33 24.07
C LYS A 88 -2.20 -4.38 24.61
N ASN A 89 -3.03 -4.96 23.75
CA ASN A 89 -3.96 -6.03 24.10
C ASN A 89 -3.75 -7.19 23.11
N PRO A 90 -2.76 -8.07 23.31
CA PRO A 90 -2.76 -9.35 22.64
C PRO A 90 -3.94 -10.12 23.25
N THR A 91 -5.15 -9.93 22.73
CA THR A 91 -6.32 -10.71 23.09
C THR A 91 -5.96 -12.16 22.81
N ARG A 92 -5.67 -12.87 23.91
CA ARG A 92 -5.37 -14.29 24.04
C ARG A 92 -5.29 -15.03 22.71
N ILE A 93 -4.07 -15.19 22.24
CA ILE A 93 -3.75 -16.22 21.27
C ILE A 93 -3.54 -17.49 22.12
N TRP A 94 -4.66 -18.15 22.43
CA TRP A 94 -4.80 -19.45 23.11
C TRP A 94 -3.98 -19.64 24.39
#